data_AF-A0A1C4V6E5-F1
#
_entry.id   AF-A0A1C4V6E5-F1
#
_cell.length_a   1.000
_cell.length_b   1.000
_cell.length_c   1.000
_cell.angle_alpha   90.00
_cell.angle_beta   90.00
_cell.angle_gamma   90.00
#
_symmetry.space_group_name_H-M   'P 1'
#
loop_
_entity.id
_entity.type
_entity.pdbx_description
1 polymer ?
#
loop_
_entity_poly.entity_id
_entity_poly.type
_entity_poly.pdbx_seq_one_letter_code
_entity_poly.pdbx_strand_id
1 'polypeptide(L)'
;MATWAEVDPARYPFDPIEVPALVRTMVPAPPPVPVWREGRWIGESEAWAWVEAVSMALSDRYGSWAYRWYWGPGESERLGWVTDRLPTAAEAPAFVADSLLVWRRWLESLAERFDRFLPLLDPVQARPSDIVATWEAAITHLMMAVVAPVVDNDGWQGWCCLVLQWFLTAAEVPAEYAEALVNGAVDKRFAHWVPLTAADIGDIAERLTRDVLSLTRIVPAAPDDNWPDTWPQGWPSWRATNTVGRGLK
;
A
#
# COMPACT_ATOMS: atom_id res chain seq x y z
N MET A 1 4.62 4.28 -6.36
CA MET A 1 3.55 3.30 -6.06
C MET A 1 2.21 4.01 -6.08
N ALA A 2 1.09 3.36 -6.40
CA ALA A 2 -0.23 4.00 -6.36
C ALA A 2 -0.67 4.25 -4.90
N THR A 3 -1.27 5.42 -4.65
CA THR A 3 -1.89 5.83 -3.38
C THR A 3 -3.19 5.07 -3.13
N TRP A 4 -3.66 5.02 -1.88
CA TRP A 4 -4.97 4.41 -1.57
C TRP A 4 -6.10 5.05 -2.38
N ALA A 5 -6.06 6.38 -2.52
CA ALA A 5 -7.07 7.11 -3.27
C ALA A 5 -7.17 6.64 -4.74
N GLU A 6 -6.09 6.17 -5.35
CA GLU A 6 -6.08 5.65 -6.72
C GLU A 6 -6.61 4.21 -6.79
N VAL A 7 -6.41 3.41 -5.73
CA VAL A 7 -6.74 1.97 -5.72
C VAL A 7 -8.00 1.61 -4.93
N ASP A 8 -8.66 2.57 -4.30
CA ASP A 8 -9.93 2.36 -3.61
C ASP A 8 -11.05 1.99 -4.62
N PRO A 9 -11.55 0.75 -4.61
CA PRO A 9 -12.53 0.28 -5.58
C PRO A 9 -13.90 0.95 -5.44
N ALA A 10 -14.20 1.59 -4.30
CA ALA A 10 -15.46 2.31 -4.09
C ALA A 10 -15.57 3.57 -4.97
N ARG A 11 -14.44 4.10 -5.44
CA ARG A 11 -14.37 5.30 -6.29
C ARG A 11 -14.66 5.00 -7.76
N TYR A 12 -14.79 3.73 -8.14
CA TYR A 12 -14.92 3.31 -9.52
C TYR A 12 -16.13 2.40 -9.74
N PRO A 13 -17.06 2.77 -10.66
CA PRO A 13 -18.14 1.90 -11.07
C PRO A 13 -17.61 0.59 -11.65
N PHE A 14 -18.27 -0.52 -11.32
CA PHE A 14 -17.86 -1.84 -11.77
C PHE A 14 -19.06 -2.75 -11.98
N ASP A 15 -19.11 -3.38 -13.15
CA ASP A 15 -20.02 -4.47 -13.46
C ASP A 15 -19.18 -5.72 -13.84
N PRO A 16 -19.17 -6.77 -13.01
CA PRO A 16 -18.39 -7.97 -13.29
C PRO A 16 -18.88 -8.74 -14.54
N ILE A 17 -20.11 -8.51 -15.00
CA ILE A 17 -20.67 -9.19 -16.17
C ILE A 17 -19.95 -8.78 -17.46
N GLU A 18 -19.39 -7.57 -17.49
CA GLU A 18 -18.68 -7.04 -18.66
C GLU A 18 -17.24 -7.60 -18.79
N VAL A 19 -16.64 -8.05 -17.69
CA VAL A 19 -15.22 -8.47 -17.65
C VAL A 19 -14.93 -9.61 -18.64
N PRO A 20 -15.73 -10.70 -18.71
CA PRO A 20 -15.49 -11.75 -19.68
C PRO A 20 -15.58 -11.27 -21.14
N ALA A 21 -16.44 -10.29 -21.44
CA ALA A 21 -16.54 -9.75 -22.79
C ALA A 21 -15.27 -8.99 -23.18
N LEU A 22 -14.74 -8.15 -22.27
CA LEU A 22 -13.48 -7.45 -22.47
C LEU A 22 -12.32 -8.42 -22.71
N VAL A 23 -12.16 -9.43 -21.85
CA VAL A 23 -11.06 -10.39 -21.93
C VAL A 23 -11.08 -11.20 -23.24
N ARG A 24 -12.27 -11.53 -23.78
CA ARG A 24 -12.39 -12.19 -25.09
C ARG A 24 -11.87 -11.36 -26.26
N THR A 25 -11.84 -10.03 -26.14
CA THR A 25 -11.35 -9.14 -27.20
C THR A 25 -9.85 -8.91 -27.16
N MET A 26 -9.16 -9.43 -26.13
CA MET A 26 -7.75 -9.17 -25.90
C MET A 26 -6.85 -9.90 -26.90
N VAL A 27 -5.81 -9.18 -27.32
CA VAL A 27 -4.75 -9.69 -28.20
C VAL A 27 -3.39 -9.34 -27.56
N PRO A 28 -2.45 -10.30 -27.47
CA PRO A 28 -2.60 -11.71 -27.85
C PRO A 28 -3.53 -12.48 -26.88
N ALA A 29 -4.07 -13.60 -27.35
CA ALA A 29 -4.71 -14.58 -26.47
C ALA A 29 -3.70 -15.10 -25.42
N PRO A 30 -4.16 -15.68 -24.31
CA PRO A 30 -3.26 -16.26 -23.31
C PRO A 30 -2.28 -17.24 -23.97
N PRO A 31 -0.96 -17.12 -23.72
CA PRO A 31 0.01 -18.05 -24.27
C PRO A 31 -0.13 -19.42 -23.58
N PRO A 32 0.56 -20.47 -24.08
CA PRO A 32 0.66 -21.73 -23.37
C PRO A 32 1.32 -21.54 -21.99
N VAL A 33 0.94 -22.40 -21.05
CA VAL A 33 1.56 -22.45 -19.71
C VAL A 33 3.09 -22.60 -19.85
N PRO A 34 3.89 -21.75 -19.17
CA PRO A 34 5.34 -21.86 -19.17
C PRO A 34 5.83 -23.25 -18.73
N VAL A 35 6.93 -23.73 -19.32
CA VAL A 35 7.51 -25.04 -19.00
C VAL A 35 8.95 -24.94 -18.54
N TRP A 36 9.31 -25.67 -17.49
CA TRP A 36 10.70 -25.74 -17.00
C TRP A 36 11.52 -26.69 -17.87
N ARG A 37 12.51 -26.16 -18.58
CA ARG A 37 13.45 -26.94 -19.42
C ARG A 37 14.83 -26.31 -19.41
N GLU A 38 15.87 -27.16 -19.42
CA GLU A 38 17.27 -26.73 -19.52
C GLU A 38 17.68 -25.68 -18.46
N GLY A 39 17.10 -25.77 -17.26
CA GLY A 39 17.41 -24.86 -16.15
C GLY A 39 16.77 -23.48 -16.26
N ARG A 40 15.74 -23.28 -17.10
CA ARG A 40 14.97 -22.04 -17.19
C ARG A 40 13.49 -22.29 -17.51
N TRP A 41 12.64 -21.30 -17.21
CA TRP A 41 11.25 -21.28 -17.69
C TRP A 41 11.20 -20.80 -19.15
N ILE A 42 10.57 -21.59 -20.02
CA ILE A 42 10.27 -21.23 -21.39
C ILE A 42 8.83 -20.74 -21.44
N GLY A 43 8.56 -19.55 -22.00
CA GLY A 43 7.22 -18.97 -22.09
C GLY A 43 6.84 -18.02 -20.95
N GLU A 44 7.68 -17.89 -19.93
CA GLU A 44 7.40 -17.04 -18.75
C GLU A 44 7.26 -15.56 -19.13
N SER A 45 8.09 -15.07 -20.04
CA SER A 45 8.04 -13.68 -20.49
C SER A 45 6.75 -13.35 -21.26
N GLU A 46 6.32 -14.26 -22.15
CA GLU A 46 5.07 -14.12 -22.90
C GLU A 46 3.86 -14.18 -21.97
N ALA A 47 3.90 -15.06 -20.98
CA ALA A 47 2.85 -15.20 -20.00
C ALA A 47 2.74 -13.95 -19.12
N TRP A 48 3.86 -13.36 -18.66
CA TRP A 48 3.86 -12.06 -17.99
C TRP A 48 3.36 -10.93 -18.88
N ALA A 49 3.73 -10.91 -20.16
CA ALA A 49 3.24 -9.90 -21.10
C ALA A 49 1.72 -9.97 -21.28
N TRP A 50 1.13 -11.17 -21.29
CA TRP A 50 -0.32 -11.33 -21.32
C TRP A 50 -0.99 -10.82 -20.03
N VAL A 51 -0.45 -11.18 -18.86
CA VAL A 51 -0.97 -10.71 -17.57
C VAL A 51 -0.95 -9.20 -17.51
N GLU A 52 0.16 -8.58 -17.91
CA GLU A 52 0.31 -7.12 -17.97
C GLU A 52 -0.68 -6.47 -18.94
N ALA A 53 -0.90 -7.07 -20.11
CA ALA A 53 -1.92 -6.60 -21.05
C ALA A 53 -3.32 -6.62 -20.43
N VAL A 54 -3.67 -7.68 -19.69
CA VAL A 54 -4.95 -7.79 -18.96
C VAL A 54 -5.03 -6.71 -17.89
N SER A 55 -3.97 -6.53 -17.12
CA SER A 55 -3.86 -5.50 -16.08
C SER A 55 -4.10 -4.10 -16.63
N MET A 56 -3.47 -3.75 -17.76
CA MET A 56 -3.69 -2.46 -18.42
C MET A 56 -5.13 -2.33 -18.92
N ALA A 57 -5.68 -3.32 -19.62
CA ALA A 57 -7.03 -3.26 -20.16
C ALA A 57 -8.10 -3.13 -19.06
N LEU A 58 -7.93 -3.85 -17.94
CA LEU A 58 -8.81 -3.72 -16.78
C LEU A 58 -8.65 -2.37 -16.09
N SER A 59 -7.41 -1.89 -15.93
CA SER A 59 -7.14 -0.57 -15.35
C SER A 59 -7.76 0.57 -16.17
N ASP A 60 -7.65 0.49 -17.49
CA ASP A 60 -8.23 1.48 -18.40
C ASP A 60 -9.77 1.50 -18.34
N ARG A 61 -10.39 0.32 -18.20
CA ARG A 61 -11.85 0.18 -18.19
C ARG A 61 -12.49 0.47 -16.83
N TYR A 62 -11.87 0.02 -15.75
CA TYR A 62 -12.45 -0.03 -14.41
C TYR A 62 -11.69 0.81 -13.38
N GLY A 63 -10.56 1.41 -13.73
CA GLY A 63 -9.72 2.22 -12.85
C GLY A 63 -8.53 1.48 -12.27
N SER A 64 -7.59 2.24 -11.70
CA SER A 64 -6.27 1.74 -11.28
C SER A 64 -6.30 0.62 -10.24
N TRP A 65 -7.39 0.49 -9.47
CA TRP A 65 -7.59 -0.63 -8.56
C TRP A 65 -7.52 -1.99 -9.29
N ALA A 66 -7.96 -2.08 -10.55
CA ALA A 66 -8.08 -3.33 -11.28
C ALA A 66 -6.74 -3.85 -11.85
N TYR A 67 -5.67 -3.05 -11.84
CA TYR A 67 -4.37 -3.39 -12.44
C TYR A 67 -3.73 -4.65 -11.82
N ARG A 68 -3.97 -4.94 -10.54
CA ARG A 68 -3.38 -6.11 -9.86
C ARG A 68 -4.40 -7.22 -9.62
N TRP A 69 -5.27 -7.45 -10.59
CA TRP A 69 -6.34 -8.46 -10.53
C TRP A 69 -5.88 -9.87 -10.12
N TYR A 70 -4.62 -10.23 -10.41
CA TYR A 70 -4.00 -11.51 -10.09
C TYR A 70 -3.33 -11.57 -8.70
N TRP A 71 -3.44 -10.48 -7.93
CA TRP A 71 -2.97 -10.39 -6.55
C TRP A 71 -4.10 -10.69 -5.58
N GLY A 72 -5.16 -11.42 -5.94
CA GLY A 72 -6.12 -11.86 -4.93
C GLY A 72 -5.43 -12.63 -3.79
N PRO A 73 -5.83 -12.48 -2.50
CA PRO A 73 -5.44 -13.43 -1.47
C PRO A 73 -5.85 -14.82 -1.92
N GLY A 74 -4.96 -15.80 -1.85
CA GLY A 74 -5.20 -17.10 -2.48
C GLY A 74 -4.63 -17.25 -3.89
N GLU A 75 -4.16 -16.17 -4.52
CA GLU A 75 -3.66 -16.20 -5.91
C GLU A 75 -2.15 -16.01 -5.99
N SER A 76 -1.55 -15.09 -5.23
CA SER A 76 -0.10 -14.87 -5.20
C SER A 76 0.67 -15.91 -4.36
N GLU A 77 0.33 -17.19 -4.54
CA GLU A 77 0.67 -18.25 -3.59
C GLU A 77 1.87 -19.12 -3.97
N ARG A 78 2.51 -18.90 -5.12
CA ARG A 78 3.74 -19.63 -5.48
C ARG A 78 4.63 -18.74 -6.32
N LEU A 79 5.95 -18.84 -6.11
CA LEU A 79 6.89 -18.65 -7.21
C LEU A 79 6.34 -19.44 -8.39
N GLY A 80 5.78 -18.74 -9.40
CA GLY A 80 5.11 -19.41 -10.50
C GLY A 80 3.60 -19.23 -10.65
N TRP A 81 2.95 -18.19 -10.11
CA TRP A 81 1.53 -17.95 -10.47
C TRP A 81 1.30 -17.95 -11.99
N VAL A 82 2.17 -17.26 -12.73
CA VAL A 82 2.17 -17.26 -14.21
C VAL A 82 2.58 -18.61 -14.80
N THR A 83 3.40 -19.40 -14.11
CA THR A 83 3.86 -20.72 -14.58
C THR A 83 2.90 -21.87 -14.27
N ASP A 84 1.98 -21.69 -13.31
CA ASP A 84 1.12 -22.77 -12.79
C ASP A 84 -0.37 -22.53 -13.08
N ARG A 85 -0.80 -21.28 -13.22
CA ARG A 85 -2.23 -20.92 -13.27
C ARG A 85 -2.66 -20.15 -14.51
N LEU A 86 -1.82 -20.10 -15.54
CA LEU A 86 -2.20 -19.43 -16.77
C LEU A 86 -3.39 -20.16 -17.43
N PRO A 87 -4.54 -19.50 -17.62
CA PRO A 87 -5.72 -20.15 -18.16
C PRO A 87 -5.55 -20.45 -19.65
N THR A 88 -6.28 -21.43 -20.17
CA THR A 88 -6.43 -21.57 -21.62
C THR A 88 -7.21 -20.38 -22.19
N ALA A 89 -7.11 -20.14 -23.50
CA ALA A 89 -7.87 -19.07 -24.17
C ALA A 89 -9.39 -19.16 -23.94
N ALA A 90 -9.94 -20.37 -23.78
CA ALA A 90 -11.36 -20.58 -23.53
C ALA A 90 -11.76 -20.23 -22.08
N GLU A 91 -10.87 -20.49 -21.11
CA GLU A 91 -11.12 -20.29 -19.68
C GLU A 91 -10.79 -18.87 -19.22
N ALA A 92 -9.89 -18.18 -19.91
CA ALA A 92 -9.38 -16.87 -19.53
C ALA A 92 -10.46 -15.83 -19.18
N PRO A 93 -11.59 -15.71 -19.92
CA PRO A 93 -12.62 -14.75 -19.57
C PRO A 93 -13.25 -14.96 -18.20
N ALA A 94 -13.50 -16.22 -17.82
CA ALA A 94 -14.06 -16.55 -16.51
C ALA A 94 -13.00 -16.41 -15.42
N PHE A 95 -11.79 -16.94 -15.68
CA PHE A 95 -10.67 -16.88 -14.76
C PHE A 95 -10.33 -15.44 -14.34
N VAL A 96 -10.16 -14.54 -15.30
CA VAL A 96 -9.85 -13.12 -15.01
C VAL A 96 -10.97 -12.44 -14.23
N ALA A 97 -12.23 -12.73 -14.56
CA ALA A 97 -13.36 -12.15 -13.85
C ALA A 97 -13.41 -12.60 -12.39
N ASP A 98 -13.19 -13.89 -12.13
CA ASP A 98 -13.17 -14.45 -10.78
C ASP A 98 -12.01 -13.91 -9.95
N SER A 99 -10.81 -13.85 -10.53
CA SER A 99 -9.61 -13.29 -9.89
C SER A 99 -9.79 -11.80 -9.56
N LEU A 100 -10.31 -11.01 -10.50
CA LEU A 100 -10.61 -9.60 -10.26
C LEU A 100 -11.64 -9.40 -9.14
N LEU A 101 -12.63 -10.28 -9.03
CA LEU A 101 -13.62 -10.26 -7.94
C LEU A 101 -13.02 -10.63 -6.58
N VAL A 102 -12.09 -11.60 -6.54
CA VAL A 102 -11.32 -11.91 -5.32
C VAL A 102 -10.50 -10.69 -4.90
N TRP A 103 -9.78 -10.09 -5.84
CA TRP A 103 -8.98 -8.89 -5.60
C TRP A 103 -9.82 -7.72 -5.09
N ARG A 104 -10.96 -7.43 -5.75
CA ARG A 104 -11.87 -6.36 -5.35
C ARG A 104 -12.37 -6.53 -3.93
N ARG A 105 -12.86 -7.73 -3.58
CA ARG A 105 -13.36 -8.03 -2.22
C ARG A 105 -12.29 -7.85 -1.15
N TRP A 106 -11.04 -8.16 -1.48
CA TRP A 106 -9.94 -7.93 -0.56
C TRP A 106 -9.66 -6.44 -0.35
N LEU A 107 -9.67 -5.64 -1.43
CA LEU A 107 -9.55 -4.18 -1.31
C LEU A 107 -10.72 -3.56 -0.53
N GLU A 108 -11.96 -4.00 -0.77
CA GLU A 108 -13.14 -3.55 -0.02
C GLU A 108 -13.01 -3.89 1.48
N SER A 109 -12.51 -5.08 1.80
CA SER A 109 -12.18 -5.50 3.17
C SER A 109 -11.09 -4.63 3.82
N LEU A 110 -10.11 -4.12 3.05
CA LEU A 110 -9.17 -3.12 3.56
C LEU A 110 -9.83 -1.76 3.79
N ALA A 111 -10.68 -1.31 2.87
CA ALA A 111 -11.43 -0.06 2.99
C ALA A 111 -12.23 -0.03 4.30
N GLU A 112 -12.96 -1.10 4.61
CA GLU A 112 -13.71 -1.23 5.87
C GLU A 112 -12.82 -1.11 7.12
N ARG A 113 -11.57 -1.57 7.04
CA ARG A 113 -10.60 -1.43 8.14
C ARG A 113 -10.08 -0.01 8.23
N PHE A 114 -9.83 0.64 7.10
CA PHE A 114 -9.39 2.02 7.05
C PHE A 114 -10.47 2.94 7.64
N ASP A 115 -11.73 2.76 7.22
CA ASP A 115 -12.87 3.53 7.73
C ASP A 115 -13.07 3.40 9.25
N ARG A 116 -12.64 2.28 9.85
CA ARG A 116 -12.64 2.09 11.30
C ARG A 116 -11.58 2.93 12.01
N PHE A 117 -10.40 3.08 11.41
CA PHE A 117 -9.25 3.70 12.08
C PHE A 117 -9.05 5.17 11.71
N LEU A 118 -9.24 5.56 10.45
CA LEU A 118 -8.96 6.92 9.96
C LEU A 118 -9.69 8.00 10.78
N PRO A 119 -10.99 7.88 11.13
CA PRO A 119 -11.66 8.90 11.96
C PRO A 119 -11.06 9.04 13.36
N LEU A 120 -10.43 7.99 13.89
CA LEU A 120 -9.81 7.98 15.22
C LEU A 120 -8.41 8.61 15.21
N LEU A 121 -7.83 8.82 14.03
CA LEU A 121 -6.52 9.46 13.85
C LEU A 121 -6.63 10.97 13.66
N ASP A 122 -7.85 11.52 13.57
CA ASP A 122 -8.08 12.96 13.45
C ASP A 122 -7.60 13.68 14.73
N PRO A 123 -6.52 14.50 14.66
CA PRO A 123 -5.99 15.19 15.83
C PRO A 123 -6.95 16.25 16.39
N VAL A 124 -7.99 16.64 15.65
CA VAL A 124 -9.06 17.53 16.13
C VAL A 124 -10.01 16.78 17.08
N GLN A 125 -10.16 15.46 16.90
CA GLN A 125 -11.09 14.64 17.68
C GLN A 125 -10.39 13.78 18.74
N ALA A 126 -9.12 13.43 18.54
CA ALA A 126 -8.37 12.54 19.42
C ALA A 126 -7.57 13.28 20.51
N ARG A 127 -7.50 12.70 21.72
CA ARG A 127 -6.52 13.15 22.72
C ARG A 127 -5.11 12.70 22.30
N PRO A 128 -4.04 13.44 22.64
CA PRO A 128 -2.68 13.09 22.23
C PRO A 128 -2.14 11.74 22.73
N SER A 129 -2.63 11.23 23.87
CA SER A 129 -2.30 9.86 24.33
C SER A 129 -3.02 8.79 23.51
N ASP A 130 -4.22 9.13 23.02
CA ASP A 130 -5.11 8.20 22.38
C ASP A 130 -4.71 8.03 20.91
N ILE A 131 -4.09 9.04 20.29
CA ILE A 131 -3.62 8.99 18.90
C ILE A 131 -2.45 8.01 18.69
N VAL A 132 -1.49 7.94 19.63
CA VAL A 132 -0.36 7.01 19.57
C VAL A 132 -0.87 5.57 19.62
N ALA A 133 -1.68 5.26 20.65
CA ALA A 133 -2.27 3.93 20.80
C ALA A 133 -3.18 3.55 19.62
N THR A 134 -3.90 4.51 19.03
CA THR A 134 -4.73 4.27 17.85
C THR A 134 -3.89 3.94 16.62
N TRP A 135 -2.79 4.67 16.38
CA TRP A 135 -1.85 4.36 15.29
C TRP A 135 -1.25 2.97 15.42
N GLU A 136 -0.73 2.62 16.61
CA GLU A 136 -0.15 1.31 16.87
C GLU A 136 -1.17 0.18 16.71
N ALA A 137 -2.40 0.38 17.20
CA ALA A 137 -3.50 -0.56 17.05
C ALA A 137 -3.89 -0.75 15.58
N ALA A 138 -3.97 0.33 14.80
CA ALA A 138 -4.30 0.29 13.38
C ALA A 138 -3.24 -0.49 12.59
N ILE A 139 -1.96 -0.16 12.77
CA ILE A 139 -0.84 -0.83 12.09
C ILE A 139 -0.81 -2.31 12.45
N THR A 140 -0.92 -2.63 13.74
CA THR A 140 -0.95 -4.02 14.23
C THR A 140 -2.11 -4.80 13.62
N HIS A 141 -3.32 -4.23 13.63
CA HIS A 141 -4.50 -4.86 13.07
C HIS A 141 -4.39 -5.10 11.55
N LEU A 142 -3.87 -4.12 10.80
CA LEU A 142 -3.67 -4.25 9.36
C LEU A 142 -2.62 -5.31 9.03
N MET A 143 -1.48 -5.32 9.73
CA MET A 143 -0.45 -6.34 9.55
C MET A 143 -0.99 -7.74 9.85
N MET A 144 -1.71 -7.93 10.95
CA MET A 144 -2.31 -9.24 11.25
C MET A 144 -3.32 -9.69 10.19
N ALA A 145 -4.14 -8.76 9.68
CA ALA A 145 -5.11 -9.06 8.63
C ALA A 145 -4.45 -9.46 7.31
N VAL A 146 -3.26 -8.92 7.01
CA VAL A 146 -2.47 -9.23 5.83
C VAL A 146 -1.65 -10.50 5.99
N VAL A 147 -1.08 -10.75 7.18
CA VAL A 147 -0.21 -11.89 7.45
C VAL A 147 -1.01 -13.19 7.62
N ALA A 148 -2.22 -13.14 8.20
CA ALA A 148 -3.04 -14.33 8.44
C ALA A 148 -3.28 -15.22 7.20
N PRO A 149 -3.57 -14.68 6.00
CA PRO A 149 -3.67 -15.48 4.78
C PRO A 149 -2.31 -15.87 4.15
N VAL A 150 -1.18 -15.39 4.68
CA VAL A 150 0.16 -15.48 4.03
C VAL A 150 1.18 -16.28 4.86
N VAL A 151 0.79 -16.85 6.01
CA VAL A 151 1.70 -17.44 7.03
C VAL A 151 2.60 -18.57 6.47
N ASP A 152 2.22 -19.22 5.38
CA ASP A 152 2.99 -20.31 4.75
C ASP A 152 3.83 -19.88 3.52
N ASN A 153 4.01 -18.58 3.25
CA ASN A 153 4.61 -18.11 1.99
C ASN A 153 5.62 -16.94 2.13
N ASP A 154 6.54 -16.85 1.16
CA ASP A 154 7.69 -15.94 1.05
C ASP A 154 7.33 -14.46 0.74
N GLY A 155 6.10 -14.03 1.00
CA GLY A 155 5.56 -12.77 0.47
C GLY A 155 5.05 -11.74 1.49
N TRP A 156 5.00 -12.06 2.78
CA TRP A 156 4.28 -11.21 3.75
C TRP A 156 4.84 -9.78 3.84
N GLN A 157 6.15 -9.59 3.62
CA GLN A 157 6.81 -8.28 3.67
C GLN A 157 6.25 -7.33 2.62
N GLY A 158 6.20 -7.76 1.35
CA GLY A 158 5.73 -6.92 0.25
C GLY A 158 4.28 -6.51 0.44
N TRP A 159 3.45 -7.43 0.91
CA TRP A 159 2.04 -7.18 1.21
C TRP A 159 1.84 -6.23 2.39
N CYS A 160 2.57 -6.42 3.49
CA CYS A 160 2.52 -5.50 4.63
C CYS A 160 3.00 -4.11 4.20
N CYS A 161 4.10 -4.02 3.47
CA CYS A 161 4.61 -2.74 2.98
C CYS A 161 3.58 -2.01 2.11
N LEU A 162 2.94 -2.72 1.18
CA LEU A 162 1.90 -2.16 0.31
C LEU A 162 0.72 -1.61 1.12
N VAL A 163 0.15 -2.43 2.01
CA VAL A 163 -1.04 -2.05 2.79
C VAL A 163 -0.74 -0.91 3.77
N LEU A 164 0.42 -0.92 4.41
CA LEU A 164 0.81 0.16 5.33
C LEU A 164 1.01 1.46 4.56
N GLN A 165 1.66 1.43 3.41
CA GLN A 165 1.79 2.63 2.57
C GLN A 165 0.43 3.18 2.12
N TRP A 166 -0.50 2.31 1.71
CA TRP A 166 -1.87 2.74 1.41
C TRP A 166 -2.56 3.37 2.61
N PHE A 167 -2.47 2.75 3.78
CA PHE A 167 -3.05 3.29 5.01
C PHE A 167 -2.49 4.67 5.35
N LEU A 168 -1.17 4.86 5.23
CA LEU A 168 -0.53 6.15 5.43
C LEU A 168 -1.05 7.21 4.44
N THR A 169 -1.16 6.87 3.15
CA THR A 169 -1.71 7.81 2.15
C THR A 169 -3.19 8.11 2.37
N ALA A 170 -3.96 7.16 2.91
CA ALA A 170 -5.35 7.38 3.30
C ALA A 170 -5.48 8.27 4.54
N ALA A 171 -4.47 8.26 5.42
CA ALA A 171 -4.30 9.17 6.55
C ALA A 171 -3.59 10.48 6.18
N GLU A 172 -3.57 10.84 4.89
CA GLU A 172 -3.00 12.08 4.35
C GLU A 172 -1.48 12.25 4.54
N VAL A 173 -0.75 11.17 4.83
CA VAL A 173 0.72 11.18 4.76
C VAL A 173 1.14 11.19 3.28
N PRO A 174 1.98 12.14 2.83
CA PRO A 174 2.38 12.20 1.43
C PRO A 174 3.09 10.90 0.99
N ALA A 175 2.83 10.47 -0.24
CA ALA A 175 3.24 9.16 -0.75
C ALA A 175 4.76 8.96 -0.72
N GLU A 176 5.53 10.02 -0.99
CA GLU A 176 6.99 10.03 -0.94
C GLU A 176 7.53 9.73 0.46
N TYR A 177 6.82 10.13 1.51
CA TYR A 177 7.20 9.81 2.88
C TYR A 177 6.64 8.46 3.32
N ALA A 178 5.43 8.09 2.87
CA ALA A 178 4.82 6.82 3.23
C ALA A 178 5.73 5.63 2.88
N GLU A 179 6.32 5.62 1.68
CA GLU A 179 7.26 4.57 1.27
C GLU A 179 8.51 4.54 2.16
N ALA A 180 9.13 5.69 2.40
CA ALA A 180 10.35 5.78 3.20
C ALA A 180 10.10 5.37 4.67
N LEU A 181 8.99 5.78 5.25
CA LEU A 181 8.59 5.46 6.63
C LEU A 181 8.36 3.96 6.79
N VAL A 182 7.61 3.34 5.88
CA VAL A 182 7.33 1.90 5.93
C VAL A 182 8.60 1.08 5.72
N ASN A 183 9.43 1.44 4.73
CA ASN A 183 10.71 0.76 4.51
C ASN A 183 11.70 0.95 5.68
N GLY A 184 11.62 2.07 6.40
CA GLY A 184 12.41 2.32 7.59
C GLY A 184 11.96 1.49 8.80
N ALA A 185 10.64 1.33 8.96
CA ALA A 185 10.05 0.55 10.04
C ALA A 185 10.18 -0.97 9.83
N VAL A 186 10.01 -1.43 8.58
CA VAL A 186 10.22 -2.83 8.19
C VAL A 186 11.72 -3.08 8.06
N ASP A 187 12.32 -3.46 9.19
CA ASP A 187 13.75 -3.66 9.38
C ASP A 187 14.36 -4.63 8.36
N LYS A 188 15.61 -4.38 7.96
CA LYS A 188 16.42 -5.26 7.09
C LYS A 188 16.51 -6.70 7.60
N ARG A 189 16.27 -6.96 8.90
CA ARG A 189 16.11 -8.31 9.45
C ARG A 189 15.07 -9.16 8.72
N PHE A 190 14.12 -8.52 8.04
CA PHE A 190 13.09 -9.16 7.22
C PHE A 190 13.42 -9.22 5.73
N ALA A 191 14.64 -8.83 5.32
CA ALA A 191 15.09 -8.91 3.92
C ALA A 191 15.14 -10.35 3.39
N HIS A 192 15.16 -11.33 4.29
CA HIS A 192 14.93 -12.74 4.00
C HIS A 192 13.69 -13.22 4.75
N TRP A 193 13.04 -14.28 4.23
CA TRP A 193 11.85 -14.81 4.86
C TRP A 193 12.14 -15.28 6.28
N VAL A 194 11.36 -14.75 7.21
CA VAL A 194 11.27 -15.19 8.59
C VAL A 194 9.80 -15.13 9.02
N PRO A 195 9.33 -16.06 9.85
CA PRO A 195 7.98 -16.00 10.38
C PRO A 195 7.83 -14.76 11.28
N LEU A 196 6.76 -14.01 11.08
CA LEU A 196 6.48 -12.82 11.86
C LEU A 196 5.90 -13.18 13.23
N THR A 197 6.56 -12.76 14.31
CA THR A 197 6.00 -12.93 15.65
C THR A 197 5.11 -11.75 16.04
N ALA A 198 4.25 -11.92 17.05
CA ALA A 198 3.48 -10.82 17.60
C ALA A 198 4.37 -9.69 18.15
N ALA A 199 5.55 -10.02 18.68
CA ALA A 199 6.54 -9.04 19.13
C ALA A 199 7.13 -8.23 17.96
N ASP A 200 7.35 -8.87 16.81
CA ASP A 200 7.83 -8.19 15.60
C ASP A 200 6.79 -7.20 15.06
N ILE A 201 5.52 -7.60 15.02
CA ILE A 201 4.41 -6.72 14.62
C ILE A 201 4.36 -5.50 15.56
N GLY A 202 4.45 -5.72 16.87
CA GLY A 202 4.45 -4.64 17.86
C GLY A 202 5.62 -3.66 17.68
N ASP A 203 6.85 -4.17 17.48
CA ASP A 203 8.03 -3.33 17.25
C ASP A 203 7.92 -2.51 15.95
N ILE A 204 7.40 -3.10 14.87
CA ILE A 204 7.14 -2.37 13.62
C ILE A 204 6.09 -1.28 13.83
N ALA A 205 5.00 -1.60 14.53
CA ALA A 205 3.92 -0.65 14.81
C ALA A 205 4.39 0.55 15.64
N GLU A 206 5.18 0.31 16.71
CA GLU A 206 5.74 1.37 17.55
C GLU A 206 6.70 2.26 16.75
N ARG A 207 7.59 1.67 15.95
CA ARG A 207 8.54 2.41 15.10
C ARG A 207 7.83 3.28 14.08
N LEU A 208 6.93 2.69 13.31
CA LEU A 208 6.21 3.41 12.26
C LEU A 208 5.38 4.55 12.85
N THR A 209 4.69 4.31 13.97
CA THR A 209 3.91 5.34 14.68
C THR A 209 4.79 6.51 15.11
N ARG A 210 5.95 6.22 15.72
CA ARG A 210 6.90 7.25 16.16
C ARG A 210 7.36 8.13 15.00
N ASP A 211 7.67 7.53 13.86
CA ASP A 211 8.23 8.23 12.70
C ASP A 211 7.14 9.07 11.99
N VAL A 212 5.93 8.53 11.83
CA VAL A 212 4.77 9.27 11.30
C VAL A 212 4.46 10.49 12.16
N LEU A 213 4.36 10.32 13.49
CA LEU A 213 4.07 11.43 14.40
C LEU A 213 5.20 12.45 14.51
N SER A 214 6.44 12.04 14.20
CA SER A 214 7.56 12.98 14.10
C SER A 214 7.48 13.82 12.83
N LEU A 215 7.08 13.21 11.71
CA LEU A 215 6.88 13.91 10.44
C LEU A 215 5.75 14.95 10.53
N THR A 216 4.60 14.60 11.12
CA THR A 216 3.46 15.54 11.25
C THR A 216 3.76 16.71 12.17
N ARG A 217 4.66 16.56 13.15
CA ARG A 217 5.18 17.68 13.96
C ARG A 217 6.17 18.58 13.21
N ILE A 218 6.79 18.07 12.13
CA ILE A 218 7.75 18.82 11.29
C ILE A 218 7.05 19.56 10.14
N VAL A 219 5.77 19.27 9.87
CA VAL A 219 4.91 20.06 8.96
C VAL A 219 4.02 20.97 9.81
N PRO A 220 4.43 22.19 10.20
CA PRO A 220 3.48 23.16 10.70
C PRO A 220 2.54 23.53 9.55
N ALA A 221 1.28 23.83 9.88
CA ALA A 221 0.42 24.64 9.02
C ALA A 221 1.24 25.80 8.45
N ALA A 222 1.08 26.08 7.15
CA ALA A 222 1.69 27.25 6.52
C ALA A 222 1.55 28.44 7.49
N PRO A 223 2.64 29.11 7.87
CA PRO A 223 2.52 30.26 8.73
C PRO A 223 1.59 31.24 8.02
N ASP A 224 0.48 31.61 8.65
CA ASP A 224 -0.17 32.87 8.29
C ASP A 224 0.93 33.93 8.40
N ASP A 225 1.33 34.51 7.27
CA ASP A 225 2.29 35.62 7.15
C ASP A 225 1.71 36.93 7.72
N ASN A 226 0.93 36.83 8.81
CA ASN A 226 0.39 37.94 9.55
C ASN A 226 1.12 38.05 10.89
N TRP A 227 2.43 38.30 10.82
CA TRP A 227 3.19 38.74 11.97
C TRP A 227 2.92 40.22 12.20
N PRO A 228 2.55 40.65 13.42
CA PRO A 228 2.36 42.07 13.70
C PRO A 228 3.71 42.80 13.69
N ASP A 229 3.79 43.90 12.95
CA ASP A 229 4.98 44.77 12.84
C ASP A 229 5.40 45.43 14.16
N THR A 230 4.60 45.30 15.23
CA THR A 230 4.92 45.88 16.54
C THR A 230 4.65 44.88 17.65
N TRP A 231 5.72 44.52 18.35
CA TRP A 231 5.65 43.71 19.57
C TRP A 231 5.43 44.58 20.82
N PRO A 232 4.67 44.09 21.82
CA PRO A 232 4.57 44.76 23.11
C PRO A 232 5.93 44.82 23.83
N GLN A 233 6.22 45.96 24.45
CA GLN A 233 7.36 46.13 25.37
C GLN A 233 7.26 45.13 26.54
N GLY A 234 8.23 44.22 26.65
CA GLY A 234 8.37 43.34 27.83
C GLY A 234 8.58 41.84 27.56
N TRP A 235 8.72 41.38 26.32
CA TRP A 235 8.97 39.96 26.04
C TRP A 235 10.45 39.55 26.22
N PRO A 236 10.76 38.31 26.69
CA PRO A 236 12.10 37.96 27.16
C PRO A 236 13.12 37.76 26.01
N SER A 237 14.30 38.35 26.19
CA SER A 237 15.36 38.59 25.21
C SER A 237 16.21 37.38 24.76
N TRP A 238 15.85 36.16 25.15
CA TRP A 238 16.71 34.98 24.95
C TRP A 238 16.65 34.36 23.55
N ARG A 239 15.78 34.85 22.65
CA ARG A 239 15.77 34.46 21.22
C ARG A 239 16.61 35.37 20.31
N ALA A 240 17.21 36.43 20.83
CA ALA A 240 18.02 37.37 20.04
C ALA A 240 19.46 36.88 19.74
N THR A 241 19.86 35.69 20.21
CA THR A 241 21.26 35.21 20.07
C THR A 241 21.49 34.12 19.02
N ASN A 242 20.47 33.65 18.29
CA ASN A 242 20.64 32.61 17.26
C ASN A 242 20.91 33.15 15.83
N THR A 243 21.62 34.28 15.71
CA THR A 243 22.13 34.79 14.42
C THR A 243 23.61 35.14 14.42
N VAL A 244 24.41 34.66 15.39
CA VAL A 244 25.87 34.78 15.30
C VAL A 244 26.44 33.50 14.73
N GLY A 245 26.57 33.43 13.41
CA GLY A 245 27.16 32.26 12.76
C GLY A 245 27.28 32.24 11.25
N ARG A 246 27.35 33.39 10.54
CA ARG A 246 27.96 33.44 9.20
C ARG A 246 28.72 34.74 8.99
N GLY A 247 30.00 34.71 9.35
CA GLY A 247 30.99 35.71 8.96
C GLY A 247 32.10 35.04 8.14
N LEU A 248 32.01 35.25 6.82
CA LEU A 248 33.06 35.37 5.81
C LEU A 248 34.48 34.83 6.10
N LYS A 249 34.92 33.89 5.26
CA LYS A 249 35.96 34.12 4.25
C LYS A 249 35.63 33.36 2.97
#